data_AF-A0A1I7WBV7-F1
#
_entry.id   AF-A0A1I7WBV7-F1
#
_cell.length_a   1.000
_cell.length_b   1.000
_cell.length_c   1.000
_cell.angle_alpha   90.00
_cell.angle_beta   90.00
_cell.angle_gamma   90.00
#
_symmetry.space_group_name_H-M   'P 1'
#
loop_
_entity.id
_entity.type
_entity.pdbx_description
1 polymer ?
#
loop_
_entity_poly.entity_id
_entity_poly.type
_entity_poly.pdbx_seq_one_letter_code
_entity_poly.pdbx_strand_id
1 'polypeptide(L)'
;MSKHMSLLADLKTMVEAKKVAGNNVIVLDKYNDKIQSMIHLADLSNPTKPIELYRQWNMRILEEYWRQGDKEKELGLEVSPMCDRGNVTIEKSQVGFIDYIVHPLYETWADLVYPDAQNILDQLEENREWYQSQYFQLLPWYLRNVMTLYSALRISFCLIANMNTFRMALILVSKKMKAAIPSPRIDLTLMQQ
;
A
#
# COMPACT_ATOMS: atom_id res chain seq x y z
N MET A 1 1.91 -17.01 5.55
CA MET A 1 2.39 -15.65 5.88
C MET A 1 3.59 -15.55 6.83
N SER A 2 3.67 -16.28 7.94
CA SER A 2 4.82 -16.17 8.88
C SER A 2 6.21 -16.46 8.26
N LYS A 3 6.25 -17.32 7.23
CA LYS A 3 7.45 -17.65 6.45
C LYS A 3 7.67 -16.78 5.21
N HIS A 4 6.88 -15.72 5.02
CA HIS A 4 6.95 -14.89 3.81
C HIS A 4 8.36 -14.31 3.62
N MET A 5 8.95 -13.73 4.67
CA MET A 5 10.27 -13.08 4.57
C MET A 5 11.41 -14.07 4.32
N SER A 6 11.34 -15.29 4.86
CA SER A 6 12.34 -16.32 4.55
C SER A 6 12.24 -16.77 3.09
N LEU A 7 11.02 -17.05 2.61
CA LEU A 7 10.80 -17.42 1.20
C LEU A 7 11.24 -16.32 0.23
N LEU A 8 11.01 -15.05 0.59
CA LEU A 8 11.46 -13.91 -0.21
C LEU A 8 12.99 -13.80 -0.23
N ALA A 9 13.66 -14.00 0.91
CA ALA A 9 15.12 -14.00 0.97
C ALA A 9 15.73 -15.10 0.11
N ASP A 10 15.17 -16.32 0.18
CA ASP A 10 15.60 -17.45 -0.65
C ASP A 10 15.42 -17.13 -2.14
N LEU A 11 14.29 -16.51 -2.51
CA LEU A 11 14.02 -16.09 -3.89
C LEU A 11 15.05 -15.06 -4.39
N LYS A 12 15.41 -14.07 -3.55
CA LYS A 12 16.44 -13.08 -3.89
C LYS A 12 17.81 -13.73 -4.09
N THR A 13 18.20 -14.68 -3.24
CA THR A 13 19.46 -15.42 -3.43
C THR A 13 19.46 -16.21 -4.74
N MET A 14 18.33 -16.78 -5.15
CA MET A 14 18.21 -17.45 -6.44
C MET A 14 18.37 -16.50 -7.63
N VAL A 15 17.82 -15.29 -7.56
CA VAL A 15 18.01 -14.25 -8.58
C VAL A 15 19.49 -13.89 -8.73
N GLU A 16 20.19 -13.67 -7.62
CA GLU A 16 21.62 -13.35 -7.65
C GLU A 16 22.47 -14.51 -8.21
N ALA A 17 22.15 -15.75 -7.82
CA ALA A 17 22.81 -16.92 -8.39
C ALA A 17 22.61 -17.03 -9.91
N LYS A 18 21.40 -16.74 -10.42
CA LYS A 18 21.11 -16.70 -11.87
C LYS A 18 21.96 -15.64 -12.58
N LYS A 19 22.06 -14.43 -12.02
CA LYS A 19 22.87 -13.34 -12.60
C LYS A 19 24.34 -13.73 -12.71
N VAL A 20 24.90 -14.39 -11.69
CA VAL A 20 26.30 -14.86 -11.69
C VAL A 20 26.52 -16.00 -12.71
N ALA A 21 25.56 -16.90 -12.87
CA ALA A 21 25.67 -18.03 -13.79
C ALA A 21 25.60 -17.63 -15.27
N GLY A 22 25.07 -16.44 -15.61
CA GLY A 22 25.00 -15.91 -16.98
C GLY A 22 24.08 -16.69 -17.94
N ASN A 23 23.34 -17.68 -17.43
CA ASN A 23 22.43 -18.51 -18.22
C ASN A 23 20.97 -18.11 -17.96
N ASN A 24 20.17 -18.09 -19.02
CA ASN A 24 18.72 -17.85 -18.92
C ASN A 24 17.94 -19.05 -18.34
N VAL A 25 18.59 -20.20 -18.19
CA VAL A 25 17.96 -21.42 -17.68
C VAL A 25 18.14 -21.51 -16.17
N ILE A 26 17.02 -21.50 -15.46
CA ILE A 26 16.98 -21.70 -14.01
C ILE A 26 17.35 -23.16 -13.71
N VAL A 27 18.55 -23.41 -13.20
CA VAL A 27 18.96 -24.75 -12.76
C VAL A 27 18.24 -25.10 -11.45
N LEU A 28 17.50 -26.20 -11.43
CA LEU A 28 16.57 -26.60 -10.37
C LEU A 28 17.18 -27.67 -9.45
N ASP A 29 18.27 -27.37 -8.73
CA ASP A 29 18.92 -28.38 -7.87
C ASP A 29 18.07 -28.78 -6.64
N LYS A 30 17.18 -27.88 -6.17
CA LYS A 30 16.23 -28.13 -5.09
C LYS A 30 14.80 -27.82 -5.55
N TYR A 31 14.13 -28.84 -6.08
CA TYR A 31 12.79 -28.72 -6.66
C TYR A 31 11.72 -28.26 -5.64
N ASN A 32 11.81 -28.72 -4.39
CA ASN A 32 10.82 -28.45 -3.35
C ASN A 32 10.75 -26.97 -2.93
N ASP A 33 11.89 -26.30 -2.81
CA ASP A 33 11.94 -24.92 -2.33
C ASP A 33 11.33 -23.96 -3.37
N LYS A 34 11.51 -24.26 -4.66
CA LYS A 34 10.96 -23.46 -5.77
C LYS A 34 9.46 -23.63 -5.93
N ILE A 35 8.93 -24.83 -5.70
CA ILE A 35 7.47 -25.06 -5.68
C ILE A 35 6.82 -24.25 -4.57
N GLN A 36 7.42 -24.20 -3.37
CA GLN A 36 6.88 -23.42 -2.26
C GLN A 36 6.79 -21.94 -2.60
N SER A 37 7.84 -21.37 -3.22
CA SER A 37 7.81 -19.97 -3.68
C SER A 37 6.72 -19.73 -4.74
N MET A 38 6.55 -20.63 -5.71
CA MET A 38 5.52 -20.49 -6.75
C MET A 38 4.10 -20.60 -6.20
N ILE A 39 3.85 -21.53 -5.28
CA ILE A 39 2.55 -21.65 -4.62
C ILE A 39 2.27 -20.41 -3.78
N HIS A 40 3.26 -19.90 -3.05
CA HIS A 40 3.14 -18.68 -2.25
C HIS A 40 2.88 -17.44 -3.11
N LEU A 41 3.50 -17.33 -4.29
CA LEU A 41 3.17 -16.32 -5.29
C LEU A 41 1.72 -16.43 -5.74
N ALA A 42 1.26 -17.64 -6.07
CA ALA A 42 -0.11 -17.88 -6.50
C ALA A 42 -1.14 -17.51 -5.41
N ASP A 43 -0.85 -17.84 -4.15
CA ASP A 43 -1.68 -17.49 -2.98
C ASP A 43 -1.80 -15.96 -2.81
N LEU A 44 -0.73 -15.22 -3.11
CA LEU A 44 -0.69 -13.76 -3.05
C LEU A 44 -0.96 -13.07 -4.40
N SER A 45 -1.57 -13.77 -5.37
CA SER A 45 -1.78 -13.25 -6.73
C SER A 45 -2.99 -12.32 -6.89
N ASN A 46 -3.84 -12.17 -5.88
CA ASN A 46 -5.06 -11.36 -6.00
C ASN A 46 -4.78 -9.92 -6.48
N PRO A 47 -3.77 -9.20 -5.96
CA PRO A 47 -3.48 -7.83 -6.36
C PRO A 47 -2.89 -7.70 -7.76
N THR A 48 -2.52 -8.80 -8.42
CA THR A 48 -1.95 -8.81 -9.77
C THR A 48 -2.99 -9.15 -10.85
N LYS A 49 -4.26 -9.34 -10.46
CA LYS A 49 -5.37 -9.61 -11.39
C LYS A 49 -6.05 -8.31 -11.80
N PRO A 50 -6.81 -8.29 -12.92
CA PRO A 50 -7.60 -7.11 -13.30
C PRO A 50 -8.41 -6.56 -12.13
N ILE A 51 -8.49 -5.22 -12.02
CA ILE A 51 -9.01 -4.53 -10.83
C ILE A 51 -10.38 -5.04 -10.36
N GLU A 52 -11.27 -5.41 -11.28
CA GLU A 52 -12.61 -5.89 -10.91
C GLU A 52 -12.61 -7.27 -10.24
N LEU A 53 -11.62 -8.11 -10.56
CA LEU A 53 -11.41 -9.37 -9.83
C LEU A 53 -10.74 -9.11 -8.49
N TYR A 54 -9.71 -8.27 -8.48
CA TYR A 54 -9.00 -7.94 -7.25
C TYR A 54 -9.94 -7.35 -6.19
N ARG A 55 -10.83 -6.42 -6.58
CA ARG A 55 -11.83 -5.83 -5.69
C ARG A 55 -12.77 -6.88 -5.08
N GLN A 56 -13.20 -7.87 -5.86
CA GLN A 56 -14.04 -8.95 -5.34
C GLN A 56 -13.31 -9.79 -4.29
N TRP A 57 -12.04 -10.14 -4.54
CA TRP A 57 -11.22 -10.87 -3.56
C TRP A 57 -10.98 -10.04 -2.30
N ASN A 58 -10.68 -8.76 -2.45
CA ASN A 58 -10.48 -7.85 -1.33
C ASN A 58 -11.74 -7.72 -0.46
N MET A 59 -12.93 -7.60 -1.07
CA MET A 59 -14.17 -7.57 -0.29
C MET A 59 -14.44 -8.87 0.46
N ARG A 60 -14.13 -10.04 -0.14
CA ARG A 60 -14.30 -11.34 0.52
C ARG A 60 -13.38 -11.50 1.72
N ILE A 61 -12.11 -11.12 1.62
CA ILE A 61 -11.17 -11.21 2.75
C ILE A 61 -11.50 -10.22 3.86
N LEU A 62 -11.95 -9.01 3.51
CA LEU A 62 -12.39 -8.03 4.50
C LEU A 62 -13.65 -8.50 5.24
N GLU A 63 -14.60 -9.11 4.53
CA GLU A 63 -15.78 -9.69 5.17
C GLU A 63 -15.40 -10.80 6.17
N GLU A 64 -14.42 -11.64 5.82
CA GLU A 64 -13.88 -12.65 6.73
C GLU A 64 -13.23 -12.02 7.98
N TYR A 65 -12.38 -11.00 7.79
CA TYR A 65 -11.75 -10.26 8.89
C TYR A 65 -12.77 -9.60 9.80
N TRP A 66 -13.83 -9.00 9.24
CA TRP A 66 -14.85 -8.36 10.04
C TRP A 66 -15.70 -9.36 10.82
N ARG A 67 -15.97 -10.54 10.27
CA ARG A 67 -16.63 -11.63 11.02
C ARG A 67 -15.75 -12.12 12.17
N GLN A 68 -14.43 -12.22 11.97
CA GLN A 68 -13.50 -12.54 13.03
C GLN A 68 -13.50 -11.45 14.12
N GLY A 69 -13.41 -10.18 13.73
CA GLY A 69 -13.39 -9.06 14.66
C GLY A 69 -14.66 -8.92 15.47
N ASP A 70 -15.83 -9.16 14.86
CA ASP A 70 -17.10 -9.21 15.59
C ASP A 70 -17.08 -10.34 16.63
N LYS A 71 -16.52 -11.50 16.28
CA LYS A 71 -16.42 -12.62 17.21
C LYS A 71 -15.46 -12.36 18.37
N GLU A 72 -14.34 -11.69 18.09
CA GLU A 72 -13.39 -11.24 19.12
C GLU A 72 -14.07 -10.26 20.10
N LYS A 73 -14.87 -9.30 19.58
CA LYS A 73 -15.66 -8.38 20.41
C LYS A 73 -16.69 -9.11 21.28
N GLU A 74 -17.43 -10.07 20.71
CA GLU A 74 -18.41 -10.88 21.46
C GLU A 74 -17.76 -11.65 22.62
N LEU A 75 -16.54 -12.14 22.43
CA LEU A 75 -15.77 -12.88 23.42
C LEU A 75 -15.03 -11.99 24.42
N GLY A 76 -15.13 -10.66 24.28
CA GLY A 76 -14.40 -9.70 25.12
C GLY A 76 -12.88 -9.73 24.90
N LEU A 77 -12.42 -10.16 23.72
CA LEU A 77 -11.02 -10.18 23.34
C LEU A 77 -10.62 -8.85 22.69
N GLU A 78 -9.31 -8.56 22.71
CA GLU A 78 -8.76 -7.48 21.88
C GLU A 78 -8.96 -7.81 20.40
N VAL A 79 -9.49 -6.86 19.64
CA VAL A 79 -9.78 -7.05 18.21
C VAL A 79 -8.49 -7.03 17.42
N SER A 80 -8.29 -8.05 16.61
CA SER A 80 -7.13 -8.21 15.76
C SER A 80 -6.99 -7.01 14.79
N PRO A 81 -5.75 -6.63 14.42
CA PRO A 81 -5.53 -5.61 13.40
C PRO A 81 -6.34 -5.91 12.14
N MET A 82 -6.87 -4.88 11.49
CA MET A 82 -7.70 -4.98 10.27
C MET A 82 -9.08 -5.64 10.45
N CYS A 83 -9.39 -6.21 11.61
CA CYS A 83 -10.65 -6.91 11.85
C CYS A 83 -11.77 -5.99 12.36
N ASP A 84 -11.46 -4.75 12.74
CA ASP A 84 -12.48 -3.77 13.13
C ASP A 84 -13.03 -2.98 11.93
N ARG A 85 -14.23 -3.35 11.48
CA ARG A 85 -14.96 -2.66 10.40
C ARG A 85 -15.16 -1.15 10.63
N GLY A 86 -15.12 -0.68 11.88
CA GLY A 86 -15.30 0.75 12.22
C GLY A 86 -14.05 1.62 12.08
N ASN A 87 -12.87 1.01 11.95
CA ASN A 87 -11.58 1.73 12.01
C ASN A 87 -10.61 1.37 10.87
N VAL A 88 -11.12 0.77 9.79
CA VAL A 88 -10.30 0.33 8.66
C VAL A 88 -10.51 1.25 7.45
N THR A 89 -9.41 1.82 6.96
CA THR A 89 -9.38 2.44 5.62
C THR A 89 -8.89 1.41 4.63
N ILE A 90 -9.82 0.87 3.82
CA ILE A 90 -9.56 -0.23 2.89
C ILE A 90 -8.45 0.13 1.92
N GLU A 91 -8.52 1.31 1.32
CA GLU A 91 -7.60 1.77 0.27
C GLU A 91 -6.18 1.88 0.79
N LYS A 92 -6.00 2.51 1.96
CA LYS A 92 -4.70 2.66 2.62
C LYS A 92 -4.12 1.30 3.00
N SER A 93 -4.96 0.37 3.45
CA SER A 93 -4.53 -0.98 3.78
C SER A 93 -4.05 -1.75 2.55
N GLN A 94 -4.77 -1.67 1.43
CA GLN A 94 -4.35 -2.36 0.20
C GLN A 94 -3.06 -1.78 -0.38
N VAL A 95 -2.89 -0.45 -0.36
CA VAL A 95 -1.62 0.18 -0.76
C VAL A 95 -0.48 -0.34 0.11
N GLY A 96 -0.64 -0.34 1.44
CA GLY A 96 0.38 -0.86 2.35
C GLY A 96 0.67 -2.35 2.13
N PHE A 97 -0.37 -3.16 1.91
CA PHE A 97 -0.20 -4.59 1.62
C PHE A 97 0.60 -4.82 0.33
N ILE A 98 0.31 -4.07 -0.73
CA ILE A 98 1.07 -4.16 -1.97
C ILE A 98 2.51 -3.71 -1.73
N ASP A 99 2.72 -2.53 -1.15
CA ASP A 99 4.05 -1.93 -0.99
C ASP A 99 4.99 -2.80 -0.13
N TYR A 100 4.48 -3.42 0.95
CA TYR A 100 5.31 -4.12 1.92
C TYR A 100 5.38 -5.64 1.74
N ILE A 101 4.42 -6.25 1.05
CA ILE A 101 4.31 -7.72 0.96
C ILE A 101 4.34 -8.18 -0.50
N VAL A 102 3.44 -7.67 -1.32
CA VAL A 102 3.17 -8.25 -2.65
C VAL A 102 4.18 -7.77 -3.68
N HIS A 103 4.44 -6.46 -3.72
CA HIS A 103 5.36 -5.85 -4.67
C HIS A 103 6.79 -6.40 -4.53
N PRO A 104 7.41 -6.44 -3.33
CA PRO A 104 8.77 -6.99 -3.20
C PRO A 104 8.87 -8.46 -3.66
N LEU A 105 7.81 -9.23 -3.47
CA LEU A 105 7.73 -10.63 -3.90
C LEU A 105 7.62 -10.75 -5.42
N TYR A 106 6.71 -10.01 -6.04
CA TYR A 106 6.48 -10.06 -7.48
C TYR A 106 7.60 -9.40 -8.29
N GLU A 107 8.23 -8.35 -7.78
CA GLU A 107 9.43 -7.74 -8.36
C GLU A 107 10.59 -8.76 -8.39
N THR A 108 10.85 -9.43 -7.26
CA THR A 108 11.91 -10.46 -7.20
C THR A 108 11.59 -11.64 -8.13
N TRP A 109 10.31 -12.03 -8.23
CA TRP A 109 9.90 -13.06 -9.17
C TRP A 109 10.10 -12.63 -10.63
N ALA A 110 9.71 -11.40 -10.98
CA ALA A 110 9.88 -10.85 -12.32
C ALA A 110 11.35 -10.80 -12.73
N ASP A 111 12.26 -10.44 -11.83
CA ASP A 111 13.71 -10.53 -12.06
C ASP A 111 14.16 -11.97 -12.35
N LEU A 112 13.62 -12.95 -11.60
CA LEU A 112 13.99 -14.35 -11.76
C LEU A 112 13.56 -14.91 -13.11
N VAL A 113 12.37 -14.56 -13.60
CA VAL A 113 11.79 -15.10 -14.85
C VAL A 113 11.73 -14.08 -15.97
N TYR A 114 12.51 -13.00 -15.89
CA TYR A 114 12.49 -11.93 -16.89
C TYR A 114 12.67 -12.49 -18.32
N PRO A 115 11.83 -12.07 -19.29
CA PRO A 115 10.81 -11.01 -19.22
C PRO A 115 9.37 -11.49 -18.93
N ASP A 116 9.16 -12.77 -18.63
CA ASP A 116 7.85 -13.43 -18.74
C ASP A 116 6.77 -12.92 -17.78
N ALA A 117 7.16 -12.35 -16.63
CA ALA A 117 6.23 -11.87 -15.60
C ALA A 117 6.03 -10.34 -15.62
N GLN A 118 6.58 -9.62 -16.61
CA GLN A 118 6.51 -8.15 -16.64
C GLN A 118 5.06 -7.64 -16.65
N ASN A 119 4.21 -8.25 -17.46
CA ASN A 119 2.77 -7.91 -17.53
C ASN A 119 2.04 -8.09 -16.19
N ILE A 120 2.46 -9.05 -15.37
CA ILE A 120 1.89 -9.28 -14.03
C ILE A 120 2.32 -8.17 -13.08
N LEU A 121 3.58 -7.73 -13.16
CA LEU A 121 4.12 -6.64 -12.36
C LEU A 121 3.48 -5.30 -12.75
N ASP A 122 3.36 -5.01 -14.05
CA ASP A 122 2.69 -3.81 -14.56
C ASP A 122 1.24 -3.74 -14.05
N GLN A 123 0.49 -4.84 -14.12
CA GLN A 123 -0.89 -4.89 -13.61
C GLN A 123 -0.97 -4.65 -12.09
N LEU A 124 0.01 -5.15 -11.31
CA LEU A 124 0.10 -4.92 -9.88
C LEU A 124 0.31 -3.42 -9.56
N GLU A 125 1.20 -2.76 -10.30
CA GLU A 125 1.46 -1.32 -10.17
C GLU A 125 0.21 -0.50 -10.51
N GLU A 126 -0.47 -0.81 -11.61
CA GLU A 126 -1.74 -0.17 -11.99
C GLU A 126 -2.80 -0.29 -10.89
N ASN A 127 -2.96 -1.48 -10.30
CA ASN A 127 -3.92 -1.69 -9.22
C ASN A 127 -3.55 -0.93 -7.94
N ARG A 128 -2.25 -0.84 -7.65
CA ARG A 128 -1.73 -0.08 -6.52
C ARG A 128 -2.01 1.42 -6.69
N GLU A 129 -1.76 1.95 -7.88
CA GLU A 129 -2.11 3.32 -8.23
C GLU A 129 -3.61 3.58 -8.18
N TRP A 130 -4.43 2.62 -8.63
CA TRP A 130 -5.88 2.71 -8.54
C TRP A 130 -6.33 2.88 -7.08
N TYR A 131 -5.90 2.00 -6.17
CA TYR A 131 -6.25 2.09 -4.74
C TYR A 131 -5.73 3.38 -4.10
N GLN A 132 -4.52 3.81 -4.45
CA GLN A 132 -3.96 5.08 -4.01
C GLN A 132 -4.82 6.27 -4.47
N SER A 133 -5.32 6.24 -5.71
CA SER A 133 -6.19 7.28 -6.26
C SER A 133 -7.54 7.34 -5.54
N GLN A 134 -8.13 6.19 -5.21
CA GLN A 134 -9.40 6.12 -4.45
C GLN A 134 -9.23 6.74 -3.07
N TYR A 135 -8.12 6.47 -2.38
CA TYR A 135 -7.82 7.09 -1.10
C TYR A 135 -7.77 8.63 -1.19
N PHE A 136 -7.14 9.18 -2.22
CA PHE A 136 -7.10 10.62 -2.43
C PHE A 136 -8.49 11.22 -2.70
N GLN A 137 -9.40 10.48 -3.35
CA GLN A 137 -10.79 10.90 -3.54
C GLN A 137 -11.62 10.88 -2.26
N LEU A 138 -11.24 10.10 -1.25
CA LEU A 138 -11.89 10.10 0.06
C LEU A 138 -11.46 11.28 0.96
N LEU A 139 -10.30 11.91 0.68
CA LEU A 139 -9.85 13.05 1.48
C LEU A 139 -10.73 14.28 1.26
N PRO A 140 -11.13 15.00 2.32
CA PRO A 140 -11.84 16.28 2.19
C PRO A 140 -11.16 17.25 1.21
N TRP A 141 -11.95 18.05 0.49
CA TRP A 141 -11.47 18.93 -0.58
C TRP A 141 -10.27 19.81 -0.18
N TYR A 142 -10.22 20.28 1.06
CA TYR A 142 -9.10 21.07 1.57
C TYR A 142 -7.78 20.28 1.64
N LEU A 143 -7.81 19.02 2.08
CA LEU A 143 -6.63 18.15 2.11
C LEU A 143 -6.16 17.78 0.71
N ARG A 144 -7.08 17.56 -0.24
CA ARG A 144 -6.72 17.36 -1.64
C ARG A 144 -5.92 18.53 -2.20
N ASN A 145 -6.40 19.76 -2.06
CA ASN A 145 -5.71 20.95 -2.58
C ASN A 145 -4.34 21.15 -1.92
N VAL A 146 -4.23 20.91 -0.61
CA VAL A 146 -2.94 20.97 0.09
C VAL A 146 -1.98 19.92 -0.46
N MET A 147 -2.39 18.66 -0.65
CA MET A 147 -1.51 17.60 -1.18
C MET A 147 -1.13 17.82 -2.64
N THR A 148 -2.03 18.35 -3.48
CA THR A 148 -1.72 18.76 -4.86
C THR A 148 -0.73 19.93 -4.89
N LEU A 149 -0.89 20.92 -4.01
CA LEU A 149 0.07 22.00 -3.84
C LEU A 149 1.43 21.50 -3.36
N TYR A 150 1.47 20.57 -2.39
CA TYR A 150 2.72 19.99 -1.90
C TYR A 150 3.46 19.17 -2.96
N SER A 151 2.76 18.37 -3.77
CA SER A 151 3.36 17.62 -4.87
C SER A 151 3.84 18.53 -6.01
N ALA A 152 3.05 19.54 -6.39
CA ALA A 152 3.46 20.56 -7.36
C ALA A 152 4.67 21.38 -6.87
N LEU A 153 4.70 21.73 -5.57
CA LEU A 153 5.86 22.36 -4.95
C LEU A 153 7.06 21.41 -4.97
N ARG A 154 6.91 20.12 -4.65
CA ARG A 154 8.01 19.13 -4.67
C ARG A 154 8.65 19.00 -6.06
N ILE A 155 7.84 19.00 -7.12
CA ILE A 155 8.34 18.96 -8.51
C ILE A 155 9.09 20.25 -8.87
N SER A 156 8.55 21.42 -8.49
CA SER A 156 9.24 22.70 -8.69
C SER A 156 10.50 22.88 -7.83
N PHE A 157 10.57 22.22 -6.66
CA PHE A 157 11.70 22.30 -5.73
C PHE A 157 12.85 21.34 -6.09
N CYS A 158 12.60 20.23 -6.79
CA CYS A 158 13.67 19.42 -7.39
C CYS A 158 14.53 20.22 -8.38
N LEU A 159 14.03 21.34 -8.91
CA LEU A 159 14.77 22.26 -9.78
C LEU A 159 15.48 23.40 -9.02
N ILE A 160 15.24 23.61 -7.72
CA ILE A 160 15.81 24.74 -6.95
C ILE A 160 16.30 24.25 -5.58
N ALA A 161 17.57 23.89 -5.51
CA ALA A 161 18.27 23.44 -4.31
C ALA A 161 18.59 24.59 -3.32
N ASN A 162 17.60 25.16 -2.62
CA ASN A 162 17.89 26.10 -1.53
C ASN A 162 16.95 25.95 -0.32
N MET A 163 17.51 25.52 0.82
CA MET A 163 16.79 25.17 2.05
C MET A 163 16.05 26.34 2.72
N ASN A 164 16.43 27.59 2.46
CA ASN A 164 15.81 28.76 3.10
C ASN A 164 14.41 29.07 2.55
N THR A 165 14.16 28.75 1.28
CA THR A 165 12.85 28.98 0.64
C THR A 165 11.80 27.99 1.15
N PHE A 166 12.20 26.76 1.50
CA PHE A 166 11.33 25.72 2.05
C PHE A 166 10.74 26.11 3.40
N ARG A 167 11.57 26.64 4.30
CA ARG A 167 11.14 27.07 5.65
C ARG A 167 10.13 28.22 5.57
N MET A 168 10.32 29.16 4.63
CA MET A 168 9.37 30.26 4.41
C MET A 168 8.06 29.80 3.76
N ALA A 169 8.12 28.88 2.79
CA ALA A 169 6.93 28.32 2.16
C ALA A 169 6.06 27.53 3.16
N LEU A 170 6.66 26.71 4.03
CA LEU A 170 5.94 26.00 5.09
C LEU A 170 5.28 26.95 6.09
N ILE A 171 5.96 28.04 6.47
CA ILE A 171 5.40 29.07 7.37
C ILE A 171 4.22 29.78 6.70
N LEU A 172 4.31 30.10 5.41
CA LEU A 172 3.23 30.76 4.66
C LEU A 172 2.02 29.83 4.48
N VAL A 173 2.24 28.56 4.18
CA VAL A 173 1.18 27.55 4.09
C VAL A 173 0.51 27.33 5.46
N SER A 174 1.28 27.24 6.54
CA SER A 174 0.76 27.15 7.92
C SER A 174 -0.07 28.37 8.30
N LYS A 175 0.40 29.59 7.97
CA LYS A 175 -0.34 30.84 8.23
C LYS A 175 -1.63 30.94 7.41
N LYS A 176 -1.63 30.53 6.13
CA LYS A 176 -2.84 30.50 5.30
C LYS A 176 -3.84 29.45 5.77
N MET A 177 -3.38 28.28 6.24
CA MET A 177 -4.27 27.26 6.83
C MET A 177 -4.94 27.76 8.12
N LYS A 178 -4.22 28.45 9.00
CA LYS A 178 -4.81 29.04 10.23
C LYS A 178 -5.84 30.14 9.93
N ALA A 179 -5.71 30.86 8.82
CA ALA A 179 -6.65 31.90 8.42
C ALA A 179 -7.92 31.35 7.72
N ALA A 180 -7.86 30.14 7.16
CA ALA A 180 -8.97 29.53 6.40
C ALA A 180 -9.88 28.64 7.24
N ILE A 181 -9.52 28.33 8.49
CA ILE A 181 -10.36 27.58 9.43
C ILE A 181 -11.16 28.59 10.25
N PRO A 182 -12.50 28.69 10.11
CA PRO A 182 -13.30 29.52 11.00
C PRO A 182 -13.19 28.95 12.41
N SER A 183 -12.87 29.77 13.40
CA SER A 183 -12.90 29.32 14.80
C SER A 183 -14.32 28.86 15.15
N PRO A 184 -14.51 27.73 15.84
CA PRO A 184 -15.82 27.41 16.37
C PRO A 184 -16.20 28.51 17.38
N ARG A 185 -17.18 29.36 17.03
CA ARG A 185 -17.89 30.15 18.04
C ARG A 185 -18.67 29.14 18.87
N ILE A 186 -18.15 28.80 20.04
CA ILE A 186 -18.94 28.16 21.09
C ILE A 186 -19.95 29.23 21.51
N ASP A 187 -21.21 29.05 21.11
CA ASP A 187 -22.31 29.83 21.61
C ASP A 187 -22.64 29.34 23.03
N LEU A 188 -22.19 30.09 24.04
CA LEU A 188 -22.39 29.78 25.46
C LEU A 188 -23.85 30.00 25.92
N THR A 189 -24.77 30.41 25.04
CA THR A 189 -26.19 30.62 25.42
C THR A 189 -27.04 29.35 25.42
N LEU A 190 -26.53 28.21 24.91
CA LEU A 190 -27.24 26.93 24.86
C LEU A 190 -26.93 25.96 26.02
N MET A 191 -26.23 26.41 27.08
CA MET A 191 -25.96 25.59 28.28
C MET A 191 -26.82 25.99 29.51
N GLN A 192 -27.95 26.68 29.32
CA GLN A 192 -28.86 27.04 30.43
C GLN A 192 -30.36 26.73 30.16
N GLN A 193 -30.69 25.67 29.41
CA GLN A 193 -32.04 25.09 29.43
C GLN A 193 -32.00 23.59 29.60
#